data_AF-A0A7J4PK57-F1
#
_entry.id   AF-A0A7J4PK57-F1
#
_cell.length_a   1.000
_cell.length_b   1.000
_cell.length_c   1.000
_cell.angle_alpha   90.00
_cell.angle_beta   90.00
_cell.angle_gamma   90.00
#
_symmetry.space_group_name_H-M   'P 1'
#
loop_
_entity.id
_entity.type
_entity.pdbx_description
1 polymer ?
#
loop_
_entity_poly.entity_id
_entity_poly.type
_entity_poly.pdbx_seq_one_letter_code
_entity_poly.pdbx_strand_id
1 'polypeptide(L)'
;METDEKLEAEKVIETIVSWYDAIKVDIDDKENFLMLLKIAVTNPTFHMKISEEAGKLNYEKLTDFILGDIEGIEQLMEDKRKYFNKALKREVTKFKGYLSEYIESISKGETAEIEEKEQTIRNVAEEYTSIIEKLSSG
;
A
#
# COMPACT_ATOMS: atom_id res chain seq x y z
N MET A 1 -15.32 -17.69 -16.56
CA MET A 1 -13.91 -17.22 -16.58
C MET A 1 -13.77 -16.26 -15.43
N GLU A 2 -12.96 -16.61 -14.43
CA GLU A 2 -12.51 -15.62 -13.46
C GLU A 2 -11.56 -14.65 -14.16
N THR A 3 -11.68 -13.36 -13.86
CA THR A 3 -10.81 -12.32 -14.40
C THR A 3 -9.45 -12.39 -13.73
N ASP A 4 -8.38 -12.04 -14.44
CA ASP A 4 -7.00 -12.08 -13.90
C ASP A 4 -6.84 -11.23 -12.63
N GLU A 5 -7.62 -10.15 -12.50
CA GLU A 5 -7.68 -9.31 -11.31
C GLU A 5 -8.20 -10.04 -10.06
N LYS A 6 -9.19 -10.93 -10.22
CA LYS A 6 -9.75 -11.70 -9.11
C LYS A 6 -8.74 -12.74 -8.60
N LEU A 7 -8.00 -13.36 -9.51
CA LEU A 7 -6.93 -14.31 -9.21
C LEU A 7 -5.73 -13.64 -8.51
N GLU A 8 -5.39 -12.39 -8.88
CA GLU A 8 -4.32 -11.64 -8.20
C GLU A 8 -4.74 -11.20 -6.79
N ALA A 9 -5.99 -10.78 -6.60
CA ALA A 9 -6.54 -10.42 -5.29
C ALA A 9 -6.55 -11.62 -4.30
N GLU A 10 -6.97 -12.79 -4.75
CA GLU A 10 -6.98 -14.01 -3.92
C GLU A 10 -5.56 -14.39 -3.43
N LYS A 11 -4.52 -14.21 -4.26
CA LYS A 11 -3.12 -14.45 -3.87
C LYS A 11 -2.61 -13.44 -2.84
N VAL A 12 -3.05 -12.19 -2.89
CA VAL A 12 -2.70 -11.15 -1.91
C VAL A 12 -3.28 -11.51 -0.55
N ILE A 13 -4.57 -11.86 -0.50
CA ILE A 13 -5.26 -12.30 0.72
C ILE A 13 -4.53 -13.48 1.33
N GLU A 14 -4.28 -14.53 0.54
CA GLU A 14 -3.55 -15.71 1.00
C GLU A 14 -2.17 -15.36 1.56
N THR A 15 -1.46 -14.43 0.92
CA THR A 15 -0.12 -14.01 1.35
C THR A 15 -0.13 -13.33 2.72
N ILE A 16 -1.03 -12.36 2.94
CA ILE A 16 -1.11 -11.60 4.19
C ILE A 16 -1.66 -12.48 5.32
N VAL A 17 -2.69 -13.29 5.06
CA VAL A 17 -3.27 -14.21 6.06
C VAL A 17 -2.27 -15.30 6.43
N SER A 18 -1.61 -15.94 5.45
CA SER A 18 -0.61 -16.97 5.74
C SER A 18 0.58 -16.41 6.52
N TRP A 19 0.97 -15.16 6.26
CA TRP A 19 1.96 -14.48 7.07
C TRP A 19 1.50 -14.32 8.52
N TYR A 20 0.26 -13.85 8.72
CA TYR A 20 -0.32 -13.64 10.04
C TYR A 20 -0.34 -14.94 10.85
N ASP A 21 -0.76 -16.05 10.26
CA ASP A 21 -0.84 -17.33 10.96
C ASP A 21 0.54 -17.95 11.26
N ALA A 22 1.54 -17.66 10.43
CA ALA A 22 2.87 -18.26 10.53
C ALA A 22 3.85 -17.51 11.46
N ILE A 23 3.63 -16.22 11.71
CA ILE A 23 4.58 -15.40 12.45
C ILE A 23 4.55 -15.71 13.96
N LYS A 24 5.72 -16.08 14.51
CA LYS A 24 5.90 -16.43 15.94
C LYS A 24 6.39 -15.23 16.75
N VAL A 25 5.52 -14.25 16.93
CA VAL A 25 5.75 -13.06 17.77
C VAL A 25 4.61 -12.92 18.77
N ASP A 26 4.83 -12.09 19.80
CA ASP A 26 3.76 -11.75 20.73
C ASP A 26 2.61 -11.02 20.01
N ILE A 27 1.40 -11.14 20.54
CA ILE A 27 0.20 -10.57 19.92
C ILE A 27 0.27 -9.04 19.84
N ASP A 28 0.80 -8.37 20.87
CA ASP A 28 0.93 -6.91 20.89
C ASP A 28 1.91 -6.44 19.80
N ASP A 29 3.00 -7.17 19.61
CA ASP A 29 4.00 -6.91 18.55
C ASP A 29 3.40 -7.10 17.15
N LYS A 30 2.51 -8.08 17.01
CA LYS A 30 1.81 -8.41 15.75
C LYS A 30 0.80 -7.33 15.38
N GLU A 31 -0.03 -6.92 16.34
CA GLU A 31 -1.02 -5.85 16.18
C GLU A 31 -0.34 -4.51 15.87
N ASN A 32 0.73 -4.19 16.58
CA ASN A 32 1.52 -3.00 16.29
C ASN A 32 2.09 -3.01 14.88
N PHE A 33 2.61 -4.15 14.41
CA PHE A 33 3.07 -4.27 13.03
C PHE A 33 1.93 -4.10 12.02
N LEU A 34 0.78 -4.74 12.24
CA LEU A 34 -0.40 -4.60 11.38
C LEU A 34 -0.90 -3.16 11.32
N MET A 35 -0.91 -2.45 12.44
CA MET A 35 -1.27 -1.03 12.50
C MET A 35 -0.31 -0.17 11.66
N LEU A 36 1.01 -0.38 11.80
CA LEU A 36 2.01 0.33 11.01
C LEU A 36 1.88 0.01 9.51
N LEU A 37 1.64 -1.25 9.16
CA LEU A 37 1.41 -1.66 7.79
C LEU A 37 0.14 -1.00 7.21
N LYS A 38 -0.95 -0.93 7.99
CA LYS A 38 -2.19 -0.24 7.61
C LYS A 38 -1.93 1.24 7.33
N ILE A 39 -1.20 1.93 8.20
CA ILE A 39 -0.83 3.33 7.99
C ILE A 39 -0.05 3.49 6.68
N ALA A 40 0.97 2.65 6.46
CA ALA A 40 1.80 2.72 5.26
C ALA A 40 1.00 2.51 3.95
N VAL A 41 -0.01 1.64 3.95
CA VAL A 41 -0.83 1.39 2.75
C VAL A 41 -1.95 2.42 2.56
N THR A 42 -2.43 3.05 3.63
CA THR A 42 -3.53 4.04 3.57
C THR A 42 -3.05 5.46 3.32
N ASN A 43 -1.85 5.83 3.80
CA ASN A 43 -1.31 7.18 3.69
C ASN A 43 -1.34 7.76 2.26
N PRO A 44 -0.95 7.01 1.20
CA PRO A 44 -1.02 7.52 -0.17
C PRO A 44 -2.42 8.03 -0.56
N THR A 45 -3.47 7.29 -0.19
CA THR A 45 -4.86 7.67 -0.50
C THR A 45 -5.32 8.89 0.29
N PHE A 46 -4.83 9.03 1.53
CA PHE A 46 -5.06 10.21 2.35
C PHE A 46 -4.36 11.44 1.77
N HIS A 47 -3.10 11.28 1.35
CA HIS A 47 -2.30 12.33 0.72
C HIS A 47 -2.89 12.82 -0.62
N MET A 48 -3.42 11.91 -1.44
CA MET A 48 -4.22 12.27 -2.62
C MET A 48 -5.40 13.17 -2.23
N LYS A 49 -6.14 12.82 -1.18
CA LYS A 49 -7.31 13.60 -0.73
C LYS A 49 -6.94 14.99 -0.22
N ILE A 50 -5.88 15.13 0.57
CA ILE A 50 -5.47 16.45 1.11
C ILE A 50 -4.70 17.31 0.11
N SER A 51 -4.28 16.72 -1.01
CA SER A 51 -3.70 17.44 -2.14
C SER A 51 -4.76 17.95 -3.11
N GLU A 52 -6.03 17.57 -2.91
CA GLU A 52 -7.14 18.12 -3.67
C GLU A 52 -7.48 19.55 -3.18
N GLU A 53 -7.37 20.52 -4.09
CA GLU A 53 -7.61 21.93 -3.84
C GLU A 53 -8.57 22.47 -4.91
N ALA A 54 -9.73 22.99 -4.47
CA ALA A 54 -10.77 23.50 -5.36
C ALA A 54 -11.22 22.51 -6.48
N GLY A 55 -11.27 21.21 -6.16
CA GLY A 55 -11.69 20.16 -7.09
C GLY A 55 -10.62 19.76 -8.10
N LYS A 56 -9.35 20.12 -7.87
CA LYS A 56 -8.20 19.70 -8.68
C LYS A 56 -7.08 19.22 -7.79
N LEU A 57 -6.34 18.21 -8.24
CA LEU A 57 -5.13 17.76 -7.54
C LEU A 57 -3.98 18.74 -7.75
N ASN A 58 -3.39 19.16 -6.64
CA ASN A 58 -2.10 19.84 -6.62
C ASN A 58 -0.99 18.78 -6.72
N TYR A 59 -0.57 18.48 -7.95
CA TYR A 59 0.38 17.40 -8.22
C TYR A 59 1.78 17.65 -7.65
N GLU A 60 2.23 18.90 -7.54
CA GLU A 60 3.52 19.23 -6.92
C GLU A 60 3.52 18.82 -5.44
N LYS A 61 2.49 19.26 -4.69
CA LYS A 61 2.28 18.88 -3.30
C LYS A 61 2.09 17.37 -3.13
N LEU A 62 1.35 16.74 -4.04
CA LEU A 62 1.10 15.31 -4.00
C LEU A 62 2.39 14.51 -4.23
N THR A 63 3.24 14.95 -5.15
CA THR A 63 4.52 14.31 -5.42
C THR A 63 5.39 14.26 -4.16
N ASP A 64 5.50 15.37 -3.44
CA ASP A 64 6.27 15.43 -2.18
C ASP A 64 5.73 14.45 -1.13
N PHE A 65 4.40 14.36 -0.99
CA PHE A 65 3.80 13.41 -0.05
C PHE A 65 4.05 11.95 -0.43
N ILE A 66 3.85 11.60 -1.70
CA ILE A 66 4.02 10.21 -2.15
C ILE A 66 5.50 9.79 -2.07
N LEU A 67 6.45 10.68 -2.32
CA LEU A 67 7.86 10.42 -2.07
C LEU A 67 8.11 10.12 -0.58
N GLY A 68 7.52 10.91 0.33
CA GLY A 68 7.57 10.62 1.76
C GLY A 68 6.92 9.29 2.15
N ASP A 69 5.82 8.89 1.49
CA ASP A 69 5.20 7.58 1.71
C ASP A 69 6.09 6.42 1.26
N ILE A 70 6.78 6.58 0.12
CA ILE A 70 7.76 5.61 -0.37
C ILE A 70 8.88 5.43 0.66
N GLU A 71 9.46 6.52 1.15
CA GLU A 71 10.49 6.49 2.20
C GLU A 71 9.96 5.85 3.49
N GLY A 72 8.73 6.17 3.89
CA GLY A 72 8.08 5.58 5.06
C GLY A 72 7.87 4.06 4.94
N ILE A 73 7.50 3.57 3.75
CA ILE A 73 7.39 2.14 3.46
C ILE A 73 8.77 1.47 3.53
N GLU A 74 9.82 2.09 2.97
CA GLU A 74 11.18 1.56 3.03
C GLU A 74 11.68 1.44 4.47
N GLN A 75 11.49 2.49 5.27
CA GLN A 75 11.84 2.50 6.68
C GLN A 75 11.07 1.43 7.47
N LEU A 76 9.77 1.26 7.19
CA LEU A 76 8.98 0.17 7.79
C LEU A 76 9.57 -1.20 7.45
N MET A 77 9.91 -1.43 6.18
CA MET A 77 10.50 -2.69 5.73
C MET A 77 11.86 -2.97 6.36
N GLU A 78 12.66 -1.94 6.65
CA GLU A 78 13.95 -2.05 7.31
C GLU A 78 13.81 -2.29 8.82
N ASP A 79 13.11 -1.39 9.53
CA ASP A 79 12.95 -1.43 10.99
C ASP A 79 12.19 -2.67 11.46
N LYS A 80 11.21 -3.10 10.66
CA LYS A 80 10.37 -4.26 10.93
C LYS A 80 10.75 -5.46 10.08
N ARG A 81 11.98 -5.53 9.56
CA ARG A 81 12.45 -6.63 8.68
C ARG A 81 12.14 -8.04 9.20
N LYS A 82 12.20 -8.26 10.52
CA LYS A 82 11.95 -9.57 11.15
C LYS A 82 10.49 -10.03 11.01
N TYR A 83 9.58 -9.06 10.80
CA TYR A 83 8.17 -9.30 10.56
C TYR A 83 7.85 -9.44 9.06
N PHE A 84 8.79 -9.26 8.13
CA PHE A 84 8.54 -9.46 6.71
C PHE A 84 9.03 -10.84 6.25
N ASN A 85 8.11 -11.74 5.88
CA ASN A 85 8.48 -12.91 5.09
C ASN A 85 8.69 -12.52 3.62
N LYS A 86 9.25 -13.43 2.80
CA LYS A 86 9.55 -13.16 1.38
C LYS A 86 8.31 -12.73 0.58
N ALA A 87 7.14 -13.31 0.88
CA ALA A 87 5.91 -13.05 0.14
C ALA A 87 5.32 -11.67 0.50
N LEU A 88 5.13 -11.39 1.80
CA LEU A 88 4.67 -10.08 2.27
C LEU A 88 5.63 -8.95 1.84
N LYS A 89 6.95 -9.20 1.90
CA LYS A 89 7.94 -8.24 1.41
C LYS A 89 7.75 -7.93 -0.07
N ARG A 90 7.45 -8.95 -0.89
CA ARG A 90 7.21 -8.78 -2.33
C ARG A 90 5.95 -7.96 -2.57
N GLU A 91 4.85 -8.23 -1.87
CA GLU A 91 3.60 -7.48 -2.02
C GLU A 91 3.76 -6.00 -1.63
N VAL A 92 4.42 -5.72 -0.49
CA VAL A 92 4.69 -4.33 -0.09
C VAL A 92 5.67 -3.64 -1.06
N THR A 93 6.64 -4.38 -1.62
CA THR A 93 7.52 -3.83 -2.68
C THR A 93 6.74 -3.51 -3.95
N LYS A 94 5.75 -4.34 -4.33
CA LYS A 94 4.88 -4.13 -5.49
C LYS A 94 4.03 -2.88 -5.29
N PHE A 95 3.43 -2.71 -4.11
CA PHE A 95 2.68 -1.49 -3.77
C PHE A 95 3.57 -0.23 -3.86
N LYS A 96 4.77 -0.25 -3.29
CA LYS A 96 5.76 0.83 -3.42
C LYS A 96 6.12 1.12 -4.89
N GLY A 97 6.18 0.07 -5.72
CA GLY A 97 6.38 0.19 -7.17
C GLY A 97 5.28 1.00 -7.83
N TYR A 98 4.01 0.76 -7.50
CA TYR A 98 2.89 1.56 -8.00
C TYR A 98 2.99 3.04 -7.63
N LEU A 99 3.44 3.35 -6.41
CA LEU A 99 3.70 4.73 -6.00
C LEU A 99 4.81 5.38 -6.83
N SER A 100 5.88 4.63 -7.11
CA SER A 100 7.02 5.12 -7.91
C SER A 100 6.62 5.40 -9.36
N GLU A 101 5.87 4.47 -9.96
CA GLU A 101 5.30 4.63 -11.31
C GLU A 101 4.36 5.84 -11.37
N TYR A 102 3.54 6.05 -10.33
CA TYR A 102 2.64 7.19 -10.25
C TYR A 102 3.38 8.54 -10.24
N ILE A 103 4.47 8.65 -9.46
CA ILE A 103 5.32 9.84 -9.47
C ILE A 103 5.96 10.07 -10.84
N GLU A 104 6.40 9.00 -11.50
CA GLU A 104 6.96 9.08 -12.85
C GLU A 104 5.93 9.61 -13.86
N SER A 105 4.69 9.10 -13.84
CA SER A 105 3.60 9.59 -14.70
C SER A 105 3.24 11.05 -14.42
N ILE A 106 3.24 11.49 -13.15
CA ILE A 106 3.09 12.91 -12.79
C ILE A 106 4.20 13.75 -13.44
N SER A 107 5.46 13.32 -13.30
CA SER A 107 6.60 14.06 -13.85
C SER A 107 6.56 14.15 -15.38
N LYS A 108 5.95 13.18 -16.08
CA LYS A 108 5.79 13.19 -17.53
C LYS A 108 4.55 13.95 -18.01
N GLY A 109 3.59 14.23 -17.11
CA GLY A 109 2.33 14.89 -17.44
C GLY A 109 1.34 14.00 -18.20
N GLU A 110 1.45 12.68 -18.05
CA GLU A 110 0.65 11.68 -18.77
C GLU A 110 -0.72 11.49 -18.09
N THR A 111 -1.64 12.42 -18.29
CA THR A 111 -2.91 12.52 -17.51
C THR A 111 -3.75 11.25 -17.47
N ALA A 112 -3.83 10.49 -18.57
CA ALA A 112 -4.58 9.22 -18.60
C ALA A 112 -3.90 8.13 -17.76
N GLU A 113 -2.57 8.08 -17.77
CA GLU A 113 -1.80 7.13 -16.95
C GLU A 113 -1.85 7.52 -15.46
N ILE A 114 -1.83 8.82 -15.15
CA ILE A 114 -1.99 9.33 -13.79
C ILE A 114 -3.30 8.81 -13.18
N GLU A 115 -4.43 8.97 -13.87
CA GLU A 115 -5.75 8.52 -13.38
C GLU A 115 -5.81 6.99 -13.17
N GLU A 116 -5.25 6.22 -14.10
CA GLU A 116 -5.20 4.75 -13.99
C GLU A 116 -4.36 4.30 -12.78
N LYS A 117 -3.20 4.93 -12.57
CA LYS A 117 -2.31 4.63 -11.44
C LYS A 117 -2.91 5.06 -10.12
N GLU A 118 -3.60 6.20 -10.06
CA GLU A 118 -4.37 6.62 -8.88
C GLU A 118 -5.41 5.57 -8.49
N GLN A 119 -6.20 5.11 -9.47
CA GLN A 119 -7.22 4.11 -9.21
C GLN A 119 -6.60 2.78 -8.74
N THR A 120 -5.48 2.39 -9.34
CA THR A 120 -4.71 1.20 -8.93
C THR A 120 -4.27 1.31 -7.48
N ILE A 121 -3.66 2.44 -7.09
CA ILE A 121 -3.21 2.68 -5.71
C ILE A 121 -4.39 2.62 -4.75
N ARG A 122 -5.52 3.25 -5.07
CA ARG A 122 -6.73 3.24 -4.24
C ARG A 122 -7.28 1.83 -4.04
N ASN A 123 -7.41 1.06 -5.11
CA ASN A 123 -7.94 -0.30 -5.06
C ASN A 123 -7.04 -1.20 -4.19
N VAL A 124 -5.72 -1.15 -4.41
CA VAL A 124 -4.76 -1.97 -3.66
C VAL A 124 -4.74 -1.57 -2.18
N ALA A 125 -4.75 -0.27 -1.89
CA ALA A 125 -4.81 0.23 -0.52
C ALA A 125 -6.09 -0.21 0.22
N GLU A 126 -7.24 -0.15 -0.45
CA GLU A 126 -8.52 -0.60 0.09
C GLU A 126 -8.51 -2.11 0.38
N GLU A 127 -8.03 -2.91 -0.58
CA GLU A 127 -7.92 -4.36 -0.44
C GLU A 127 -7.02 -4.73 0.75
N TYR A 128 -5.81 -4.17 0.82
CA TYR A 128 -4.85 -4.45 1.88
C TYR A 128 -5.42 -4.03 3.24
N THR A 129 -6.07 -2.87 3.30
CA THR A 129 -6.72 -2.37 4.51
C THR A 129 -7.81 -3.32 5.00
N SER A 130 -8.69 -3.79 4.11
CA SER A 130 -9.75 -4.73 4.46
C SER A 130 -9.22 -6.03 5.06
N ILE A 131 -8.11 -6.55 4.52
CA ILE A 131 -7.46 -7.76 5.03
C ILE A 131 -6.87 -7.50 6.42
N ILE A 132 -6.15 -6.40 6.60
CA ILE A 132 -5.52 -6.05 7.88
C ILE A 132 -6.57 -5.84 8.98
N GLU A 133 -7.68 -5.17 8.67
CA GLU A 133 -8.77 -4.95 9.62
C GLU A 133 -9.43 -6.25 10.07
N LYS A 134 -9.63 -7.20 9.15
CA LYS A 134 -10.15 -8.55 9.49
C LYS A 134 -9.22 -9.29 10.43
N LEU A 135 -7.91 -9.19 10.21
CA LEU A 135 -6.90 -9.84 11.05
C LEU A 135 -6.77 -9.19 12.44
N SER A 136 -7.02 -7.88 12.54
CA SER A 136 -6.88 -7.12 13.80
C SER A 136 -8.15 -7.16 14.67
N SER A 137 -9.27 -7.67 14.15
CA SER A 137 -10.56 -7.73 14.85
C SER A 137 -10.93 -9.15 15.32
N GLY A 138 -10.04 -10.13 15.11
CA GLY A 138 -10.25 -11.56 15.36
C GLY A 138 -9.46 -12.13 16.52
#